data_AF-A0A7C7YB38-F1
#
_entry.id   AF-A0A7C7YB38-F1
#
_cell.length_a   1.000
_cell.length_b   1.000
_cell.length_c   1.000
_cell.angle_alpha   90.00
_cell.angle_beta   90.00
_cell.angle_gamma   90.00
#
_symmetry.space_group_name_H-M   'P 1'
#
loop_
_entity.id
_entity.type
_entity.pdbx_description
1 polymer ?
#
loop_
_entity_poly.entity_id
_entity_poly.type
_entity_poly.pdbx_seq_one_letter_code
_entity_poly.pdbx_strand_id
1 'polypeptide(L)'
;MPTDPYRTSPVASHRVPSGIPYIVANEAAERFSYYGMRAILVVFMTRYLVDGSGSPDVMTDAQAKSWYHLFSSAVYFTPLLGALLADVYLGKYRTILSLSVVYCLGHLVLALDDTRTGLALGLSLIALGSGGIKPCVSAHVGDQFGASNGHLLARVFGYFYFAINLGAFASTLLTPLLLDQYGPHLAFGLPGGLMLLATVVFWAGRREFIHVPPAGRAFTQQLLSAEGLSAVGRLAMIFAFVAMFWALFDQTGSAWVLQAEQMNRNFMGLEWLPSQIQAMNPILILILIPIFNGFVYPLVARWAAPTPLRKIACGFFIT
;
A
#
# COMPACT_ATOMS: atom_id res chain seq x y z
N MET A 1 -24.54 28.56 -13.46
CA MET A 1 -23.72 27.33 -13.35
C MET A 1 -23.41 27.13 -11.88
N PRO A 2 -23.54 25.93 -11.30
CA PRO A 2 -23.10 25.75 -9.92
C PRO A 2 -21.58 25.96 -9.92
N THR A 3 -21.14 27.03 -9.29
CA THR A 3 -19.72 27.30 -9.03
C THR A 3 -19.21 26.14 -8.18
N ASP A 4 -18.35 25.29 -8.74
CA ASP A 4 -17.76 24.20 -7.99
C ASP A 4 -17.04 24.81 -6.76
N PRO A 5 -17.40 24.45 -5.52
CA PRO A 5 -16.82 25.07 -4.32
C PRO A 5 -15.34 24.72 -4.12
N TYR A 6 -14.77 23.87 -4.99
CA TYR A 6 -13.42 23.37 -4.90
C TYR A 6 -12.49 23.99 -5.94
N ARG A 7 -11.21 24.15 -5.56
CA ARG A 7 -10.17 24.63 -6.47
C ARG A 7 -9.86 23.54 -7.50
N THR A 8 -9.79 23.88 -8.78
CA THR A 8 -9.50 22.92 -9.86
C THR A 8 -8.09 23.03 -10.43
N SER A 9 -7.34 24.06 -10.05
CA SER A 9 -5.96 24.28 -10.48
C SER A 9 -5.07 24.82 -9.35
N PRO A 10 -3.75 24.53 -9.37
CA PRO A 10 -2.81 25.09 -8.42
C PRO A 10 -2.66 26.61 -8.58
N VAL A 11 -2.56 27.32 -7.46
CA VAL A 11 -2.24 28.76 -7.42
C VAL A 11 -0.73 28.93 -7.32
N ALA A 12 -0.19 29.97 -7.97
CA ALA A 12 1.23 30.27 -7.90
C ALA A 12 1.70 30.48 -6.45
N SER A 13 2.71 29.73 -6.03
CA SER A 13 3.24 29.75 -4.66
C SER A 13 4.67 29.22 -4.65
N HIS A 14 5.46 29.65 -3.66
CA HIS A 14 6.79 29.10 -3.37
C HIS A 14 6.79 28.14 -2.19
N ARG A 15 5.61 27.86 -1.61
CA ARG A 15 5.45 26.98 -0.45
C ARG A 15 4.86 25.63 -0.85
N VAL A 16 5.05 24.64 0.02
CA VAL A 16 4.35 23.37 -0.06
C VAL A 16 2.83 23.64 0.02
N PRO A 17 2.00 23.05 -0.87
CA PRO A 17 0.55 23.21 -0.82
C PRO A 17 -0.03 22.78 0.54
N SER A 18 -1.02 23.53 1.04
CA SER A 18 -1.67 23.29 2.34
C SER A 18 -2.39 21.94 2.44
N GLY A 19 -2.73 21.33 1.30
CA GLY A 19 -3.30 19.98 1.25
C GLY A 19 -2.29 18.86 1.56
N ILE A 20 -0.99 19.08 1.38
CA ILE A 20 0.02 18.00 1.49
C ILE A 20 0.05 17.33 2.88
N PRO A 21 0.02 18.06 4.01
CA PRO A 21 -0.01 17.42 5.33
C PRO A 21 -1.17 16.43 5.50
N TYR A 22 -2.35 16.73 4.98
CA TYR A 22 -3.50 15.82 5.03
C TYR A 22 -3.27 14.55 4.23
N ILE A 23 -2.66 14.66 3.04
CA ILE A 23 -2.36 13.50 2.19
C ILE A 23 -1.28 12.62 2.81
N VAL A 24 -0.20 13.22 3.33
CA VAL A 24 0.91 12.46 3.96
C VAL A 24 0.45 11.78 5.26
N ALA A 25 -0.36 12.46 6.09
CA ALA A 25 -0.91 11.86 7.30
C ALA A 25 -1.88 10.71 6.98
N ASN A 26 -2.75 10.90 5.98
CA ASN A 26 -3.60 9.83 5.46
C ASN A 26 -2.76 8.62 4.98
N GLU A 27 -1.69 8.86 4.23
CA GLU A 27 -0.84 7.78 3.73
C GLU A 27 -0.18 7.00 4.87
N ALA A 28 0.35 7.68 5.90
CA ALA A 28 0.94 6.99 7.05
C ALA A 28 -0.06 6.03 7.74
N ALA A 29 -1.28 6.51 7.98
CA ALA A 29 -2.32 5.76 8.66
C ALA A 29 -2.90 4.62 7.80
N GLU A 30 -3.14 4.85 6.50
CA GLU A 30 -3.58 3.79 5.58
C GLU A 30 -2.49 2.73 5.43
N ARG A 31 -1.19 3.11 5.37
CA ARG A 31 -0.09 2.14 5.25
C ARG A 31 0.06 1.31 6.51
N PHE A 32 -0.09 1.92 7.68
CA PHE A 32 -0.22 1.16 8.92
C PHE A 32 -1.36 0.13 8.81
N SER A 33 -2.54 0.55 8.36
CA SER A 33 -3.70 -0.33 8.26
C SER A 33 -3.46 -1.52 7.32
N TYR A 34 -2.95 -1.24 6.12
CA TYR A 34 -2.68 -2.27 5.11
C TYR A 34 -1.63 -3.28 5.57
N TYR A 35 -0.46 -2.80 5.99
CA TYR A 35 0.65 -3.68 6.36
C TYR A 35 0.39 -4.42 7.68
N GLY A 36 -0.27 -3.79 8.65
CA GLY A 36 -0.63 -4.44 9.92
C GLY A 36 -1.57 -5.62 9.72
N MET A 37 -2.66 -5.41 8.99
CA MET A 37 -3.62 -6.47 8.65
C MET A 37 -2.95 -7.59 7.83
N ARG A 38 -2.18 -7.22 6.80
CA ARG A 38 -1.49 -8.19 5.93
C ARG A 38 -0.48 -9.04 6.72
N ALA A 39 0.22 -8.45 7.71
CA ALA A 39 1.26 -9.14 8.48
C ALA A 39 0.73 -10.32 9.32
N ILE A 40 -0.51 -10.21 9.80
CA ILE A 40 -1.13 -11.23 10.65
C ILE A 40 -2.03 -12.21 9.87
N LEU A 41 -2.30 -11.93 8.61
CA LEU A 41 -3.35 -12.63 7.85
C LEU A 41 -3.12 -14.14 7.76
N VAL A 42 -1.89 -14.57 7.49
CA VAL A 42 -1.54 -16.00 7.42
C VAL A 42 -1.70 -16.68 8.77
N VAL A 43 -1.22 -16.05 9.85
CA VAL A 43 -1.34 -16.58 11.21
C VAL A 43 -2.81 -16.64 11.66
N PHE A 44 -3.61 -15.65 11.30
CA PHE A 44 -5.05 -15.65 11.54
C PHE A 44 -5.73 -16.85 10.85
N MET A 45 -5.45 -17.07 9.57
CA MET A 45 -6.03 -18.18 8.81
C MET A 45 -5.65 -19.56 9.34
N THR A 46 -4.42 -19.73 9.85
CA THR A 46 -3.94 -21.04 10.33
C THR A 46 -4.24 -21.32 11.80
N ARG A 47 -4.61 -20.31 12.61
CA ARG A 47 -4.76 -20.47 14.06
C ARG A 47 -6.04 -19.94 14.68
N TYR A 48 -6.72 -18.97 14.07
CA TYR A 48 -7.80 -18.21 14.74
C TYR A 48 -9.16 -18.30 14.05
N LEU A 49 -9.24 -18.83 12.83
CA LEU A 49 -10.51 -18.97 12.12
C LEU A 49 -11.50 -19.90 12.86
N VAL A 50 -12.76 -19.48 12.87
CA VAL A 50 -13.88 -20.24 13.44
C VAL A 50 -15.01 -20.44 12.43
N ASP A 51 -15.87 -21.43 12.68
CA ASP A 51 -17.14 -21.59 11.95
C ASP A 51 -18.28 -20.77 12.58
N GLY A 52 -19.48 -20.84 12.00
CA GLY A 52 -20.65 -20.13 12.51
C GLY A 52 -21.15 -20.58 13.89
N SER A 53 -20.61 -21.69 14.43
CA SER A 53 -20.86 -22.16 15.80
C SER A 53 -19.79 -21.70 16.80
N GLY A 54 -18.72 -21.06 16.31
CA GLY A 54 -17.55 -20.69 17.09
C GLY A 54 -16.52 -21.81 17.25
N SER A 55 -16.68 -22.95 16.56
CA SER A 55 -15.71 -24.05 16.58
C SER A 55 -14.53 -23.75 15.65
N PRO A 56 -13.30 -24.22 15.93
CA PRO A 56 -12.15 -23.98 15.07
C PRO A 56 -12.35 -24.48 13.63
N ASP A 57 -12.14 -23.62 12.64
CA ASP A 57 -12.21 -23.91 11.19
C ASP A 57 -10.97 -23.36 10.47
N VAL A 58 -9.80 -23.66 11.02
CA VAL A 58 -8.50 -23.20 10.53
C VAL A 58 -8.13 -23.79 9.17
N MET A 59 -7.33 -23.04 8.41
CA MET A 59 -6.81 -23.45 7.10
C MET A 59 -5.47 -24.16 7.23
N THR A 60 -5.18 -25.03 6.27
CA THR A 60 -3.81 -25.54 6.07
C THR A 60 -2.89 -24.43 5.55
N ASP A 61 -1.58 -24.57 5.75
CA ASP A 61 -0.55 -23.67 5.22
C ASP A 61 -0.70 -23.40 3.71
N ALA A 62 -1.05 -24.42 2.94
CA ALA A 62 -1.26 -24.31 1.50
C ALA A 62 -2.47 -23.45 1.14
N GLN A 63 -3.58 -23.61 1.89
CA GLN A 63 -4.79 -22.81 1.73
C GLN A 63 -4.54 -21.36 2.16
N ALA A 64 -3.91 -21.15 3.32
CA ALA A 64 -3.57 -19.82 3.82
C ALA A 64 -2.68 -19.04 2.83
N LYS A 65 -1.63 -19.68 2.28
CA LYS A 65 -0.79 -19.09 1.22
C LYS A 65 -1.61 -18.72 -0.02
N SER A 66 -2.49 -19.61 -0.45
CA SER A 66 -3.34 -19.37 -1.64
C SER A 66 -4.25 -18.15 -1.44
N TRP A 67 -4.92 -18.05 -0.29
CA TRP A 67 -5.77 -16.90 0.05
C TRP A 67 -4.98 -15.59 0.18
N TYR A 68 -3.83 -15.62 0.85
CA TYR A 68 -2.94 -14.46 0.98
C TYR A 68 -2.49 -13.90 -0.37
N HIS A 69 -2.09 -14.78 -1.29
CA HIS A 69 -1.62 -14.39 -2.62
C HIS A 69 -2.76 -14.02 -3.57
N LEU A 70 -3.93 -14.65 -3.44
CA LEU A 70 -5.14 -14.24 -4.16
C LEU A 70 -5.55 -12.81 -3.74
N PHE A 71 -5.57 -12.54 -2.44
CA PHE A 71 -5.82 -11.21 -1.90
C PHE A 71 -4.80 -10.18 -2.43
N SER A 72 -3.50 -10.50 -2.33
CA SER A 72 -2.44 -9.63 -2.84
C SER A 72 -2.60 -9.36 -4.34
N SER A 73 -2.91 -10.40 -5.13
CA SER A 73 -3.17 -10.26 -6.57
C SER A 73 -4.36 -9.33 -6.85
N ALA A 74 -5.46 -9.47 -6.11
CA ALA A 74 -6.62 -8.61 -6.24
C ALA A 74 -6.32 -7.14 -5.88
N VAL A 75 -5.53 -6.89 -4.84
CA VAL A 75 -5.06 -5.54 -4.45
C VAL A 75 -4.21 -4.88 -5.54
N TYR A 76 -3.46 -5.65 -6.32
CA TYR A 76 -2.63 -5.13 -7.42
C TYR A 76 -3.35 -5.15 -8.78
N PHE A 77 -4.50 -5.82 -8.90
CA PHE A 77 -5.35 -5.82 -10.09
C PHE A 77 -6.40 -4.68 -10.09
N THR A 78 -7.06 -4.47 -8.96
CA THR A 78 -8.08 -3.43 -8.76
C THR A 78 -7.63 -1.97 -8.96
N PRO A 79 -6.32 -1.58 -8.94
CA PRO A 79 -5.87 -0.26 -9.39
C PRO A 79 -6.40 0.12 -10.77
N LEU A 80 -6.54 -0.83 -11.70
CA LEU A 80 -7.09 -0.57 -13.03
C LEU A 80 -8.52 -0.01 -12.95
N LEU A 81 -9.34 -0.56 -12.06
CA LEU A 81 -10.71 -0.10 -11.82
C LEU A 81 -10.72 1.29 -11.18
N GLY A 82 -9.84 1.51 -10.19
CA GLY A 82 -9.71 2.79 -9.50
C GLY A 82 -9.28 3.92 -10.44
N ALA A 83 -8.27 3.67 -11.29
CA ALA A 83 -7.81 4.63 -12.29
C ALA A 83 -8.92 5.00 -13.28
N LEU A 84 -9.60 3.99 -13.85
CA LEU A 84 -10.74 4.23 -14.75
C LEU A 84 -11.86 5.03 -14.06
N LEU A 85 -12.19 4.70 -12.82
CA LEU A 85 -13.21 5.41 -12.06
C LEU A 85 -12.83 6.89 -11.83
N ALA A 86 -11.57 7.15 -11.47
CA ALA A 86 -11.06 8.50 -11.25
C ALA A 86 -10.95 9.33 -12.53
N ASP A 87 -10.34 8.79 -13.58
CA ASP A 87 -10.01 9.57 -14.77
C ASP A 87 -11.20 9.73 -15.73
N VAL A 88 -12.18 8.81 -15.71
CA VAL A 88 -13.34 8.86 -16.60
C VAL A 88 -14.58 9.46 -15.94
N TYR A 89 -14.84 9.17 -14.66
CA TYR A 89 -16.17 9.43 -14.07
C TYR A 89 -16.16 10.40 -12.88
N LEU A 90 -15.39 10.12 -11.83
CA LEU A 90 -15.57 10.77 -10.53
C LEU A 90 -14.54 11.86 -10.20
N GLY A 91 -13.37 11.82 -10.84
CA GLY A 91 -12.19 12.56 -10.38
C GLY A 91 -11.50 11.89 -9.18
N LYS A 92 -10.20 12.15 -9.01
CA LYS A 92 -9.35 11.44 -8.04
C LYS A 92 -9.83 11.59 -6.59
N TYR A 93 -10.18 12.80 -6.14
CA TYR A 93 -10.64 13.03 -4.76
C TYR A 93 -11.87 12.19 -4.39
N ARG A 94 -12.89 12.18 -5.25
CA ARG A 94 -14.13 11.44 -4.99
C ARG A 94 -13.91 9.94 -5.05
N THR A 95 -13.10 9.46 -5.98
CA THR A 95 -12.69 8.05 -6.04
C THR A 95 -11.93 7.60 -4.81
N ILE A 96 -10.95 8.41 -4.34
CA ILE A 96 -10.19 8.11 -3.12
C ILE A 96 -11.14 8.02 -1.93
N LEU A 97 -12.01 9.02 -1.75
CA LEU A 97 -12.91 9.06 -0.60
C LEU A 97 -13.92 7.90 -0.60
N SER A 98 -14.56 7.61 -1.74
CA SER A 98 -15.57 6.54 -1.82
C SER A 98 -14.96 5.15 -1.60
N LEU A 99 -13.82 4.87 -2.23
CA LEU A 99 -13.13 3.59 -2.06
C LEU A 99 -12.47 3.45 -0.69
N SER A 100 -12.08 4.56 -0.04
CA SER A 100 -11.61 4.52 1.35
C SER A 100 -12.73 4.13 2.33
N VAL A 101 -13.99 4.53 2.07
CA VAL A 101 -15.13 4.05 2.86
C VAL A 101 -15.34 2.54 2.67
N VAL A 102 -15.27 2.04 1.43
CA VAL A 102 -15.31 0.59 1.15
C VAL A 102 -14.19 -0.14 1.88
N TYR A 103 -13.00 0.46 1.92
CA TYR A 103 -11.86 -0.06 2.64
C TYR A 103 -12.13 -0.15 4.16
N CYS A 104 -12.67 0.91 4.77
CA CYS A 104 -13.09 0.90 6.18
C CYS A 104 -14.11 -0.21 6.47
N LEU A 105 -15.10 -0.41 5.58
CA LEU A 105 -16.09 -1.48 5.73
C LEU A 105 -15.44 -2.87 5.69
N GLY A 106 -14.46 -3.08 4.81
CA GLY A 106 -13.72 -4.33 4.77
C GLY A 106 -12.97 -4.64 6.07
N HIS A 107 -12.35 -3.62 6.68
CA HIS A 107 -11.74 -3.77 8.00
C HIS A 107 -12.77 -4.01 9.11
N LEU A 108 -13.93 -3.36 9.05
CA LEU A 108 -15.01 -3.58 10.00
C LEU A 108 -15.50 -5.03 9.95
N VAL A 109 -15.63 -5.60 8.75
CA VAL A 109 -15.98 -7.03 8.57
C VAL A 109 -14.92 -7.91 9.22
N LEU A 110 -13.63 -7.71 8.92
CA LEU A 110 -12.56 -8.52 9.53
C LEU A 110 -12.46 -8.36 11.06
N ALA A 111 -12.89 -7.22 11.60
CA ALA A 111 -12.86 -6.99 13.05
C ALA A 111 -14.05 -7.64 13.77
N LEU A 112 -15.15 -7.95 13.08
CA LEU A 112 -16.39 -8.45 13.68
C LEU A 112 -16.68 -9.93 13.37
N ASP A 113 -16.16 -10.44 12.25
CA ASP A 113 -16.48 -11.77 11.74
C ASP A 113 -15.19 -12.57 11.47
N ASP A 114 -14.87 -13.45 12.43
CA ASP A 114 -13.70 -14.33 12.38
C ASP A 114 -13.94 -15.61 11.55
N THR A 115 -15.07 -15.69 10.81
CA THR A 115 -15.36 -16.84 9.95
C THR A 115 -14.69 -16.73 8.59
N ARG A 116 -14.63 -17.86 7.86
CA ARG A 116 -14.16 -17.87 6.46
C ARG A 116 -14.97 -16.95 5.54
N THR A 117 -16.27 -16.79 5.82
CA THR A 117 -17.13 -15.89 5.06
C THR A 117 -16.79 -14.43 5.36
N GLY A 118 -16.62 -14.08 6.64
CA GLY A 118 -16.14 -12.77 7.08
C GLY A 118 -14.80 -12.41 6.46
N LEU A 119 -13.85 -13.35 6.51
CA LEU A 119 -12.55 -13.21 5.85
C LEU A 119 -12.69 -12.92 4.35
N ALA A 120 -13.48 -13.71 3.62
CA ALA A 120 -13.65 -13.55 2.17
C ALA A 120 -14.26 -12.19 1.80
N LEU A 121 -15.31 -11.77 2.53
CA LEU A 121 -15.98 -10.49 2.33
C LEU A 121 -15.05 -9.32 2.69
N GLY A 122 -14.43 -9.38 3.86
CA GLY A 122 -13.50 -8.36 4.35
C GLY A 122 -12.32 -8.15 3.41
N LEU A 123 -11.65 -9.23 2.99
CA LEU A 123 -10.54 -9.16 2.04
C LEU A 123 -10.97 -8.65 0.67
N SER A 124 -12.15 -9.00 0.18
CA SER A 124 -12.68 -8.51 -1.10
C SER A 124 -12.90 -6.99 -1.07
N LEU A 125 -13.51 -6.49 0.01
CA LEU A 125 -13.74 -5.05 0.22
C LEU A 125 -12.42 -4.29 0.37
N ILE A 126 -11.47 -4.83 1.16
CA ILE A 126 -10.14 -4.25 1.32
C ILE A 126 -9.39 -4.23 0.00
N ALA A 127 -9.46 -5.30 -0.79
CA ALA A 127 -8.80 -5.36 -2.10
C ALA A 127 -9.34 -4.27 -3.03
N LEU A 128 -10.66 -4.12 -3.12
CA LEU A 128 -11.30 -3.07 -3.92
C LEU A 128 -10.93 -1.66 -3.42
N GLY A 129 -10.96 -1.45 -2.11
CA GLY A 129 -10.63 -0.18 -1.47
C GLY A 129 -9.16 0.20 -1.63
N SER A 130 -8.26 -0.57 -1.01
CA SER A 130 -6.81 -0.32 -1.02
C SER A 130 -6.24 -0.30 -2.44
N GLY A 131 -6.61 -1.27 -3.28
CA GLY A 131 -6.11 -1.35 -4.64
C GLY A 131 -6.62 -0.19 -5.51
N GLY A 132 -7.91 0.12 -5.44
CA GLY A 132 -8.48 1.19 -6.26
C GLY A 132 -8.00 2.61 -5.88
N ILE A 133 -7.62 2.87 -4.62
CA ILE A 133 -7.06 4.19 -4.25
C ILE A 133 -5.58 4.37 -4.64
N LYS A 134 -4.79 3.28 -4.75
CA LYS A 134 -3.33 3.35 -5.03
C LYS A 134 -2.93 4.25 -6.20
N PRO A 135 -3.50 4.12 -7.41
CA PRO A 135 -3.10 4.97 -8.54
C PRO A 135 -3.57 6.42 -8.35
N CYS A 136 -4.66 6.61 -7.61
CA CYS A 136 -5.29 7.90 -7.43
C CYS A 136 -4.54 8.78 -6.42
N VAL A 137 -4.11 8.25 -5.27
CA VAL A 137 -3.49 9.03 -4.20
C VAL A 137 -2.15 9.63 -4.64
N SER A 138 -1.29 8.82 -5.28
CA SER A 138 0.02 9.29 -5.76
C SER A 138 -0.12 10.37 -6.83
N ALA A 139 -1.08 10.20 -7.77
CA ALA A 139 -1.39 11.20 -8.77
C ALA A 139 -2.00 12.47 -8.14
N HIS A 140 -2.84 12.31 -7.13
CA HIS A 140 -3.46 13.44 -6.42
C HIS A 140 -2.44 14.31 -5.69
N VAL A 141 -1.34 13.73 -5.14
CA VAL A 141 -0.20 14.49 -4.61
C VAL A 141 0.42 15.37 -5.70
N GLY A 142 0.70 14.79 -6.86
CA GLY A 142 1.31 15.50 -8.00
C GLY A 142 0.45 16.68 -8.46
N ASP A 143 -0.86 16.48 -8.56
CA ASP A 143 -1.83 17.49 -8.96
C ASP A 143 -1.87 18.73 -8.04
N GLN A 144 -1.33 18.63 -6.81
CA GLN A 144 -1.28 19.76 -5.89
C GLN A 144 -0.22 20.81 -6.27
N PHE A 145 0.71 20.46 -7.16
CA PHE A 145 1.83 21.31 -7.53
C PHE A 145 1.63 21.93 -8.91
N GLY A 146 1.98 23.21 -9.04
CA GLY A 146 2.06 23.92 -10.30
C GLY A 146 3.50 24.22 -10.69
N ALA A 147 3.68 25.00 -11.76
CA ALA A 147 5.01 25.33 -12.27
C ALA A 147 5.93 26.07 -11.25
N SER A 148 5.35 26.87 -10.35
CA SER A 148 6.08 27.69 -9.38
C SER A 148 6.64 26.90 -8.18
N ASN A 149 5.97 25.82 -7.76
CA ASN A 149 6.38 24.98 -6.63
C ASN A 149 6.72 23.53 -7.00
N GLY A 150 6.72 23.17 -8.29
CA GLY A 150 7.01 21.81 -8.76
C GLY A 150 8.38 21.26 -8.31
N HIS A 151 9.37 22.14 -8.08
CA HIS A 151 10.67 21.75 -7.54
C HIS A 151 10.61 21.14 -6.12
N LEU A 152 9.53 21.38 -5.36
CA LEU A 152 9.30 20.81 -4.03
C LEU A 152 8.70 19.40 -4.08
N LEU A 153 8.20 18.94 -5.24
CA LEU A 153 7.51 17.67 -5.38
C LEU A 153 8.39 16.48 -4.97
N ALA A 154 9.66 16.47 -5.38
CA ALA A 154 10.61 15.42 -5.02
C ALA A 154 10.81 15.32 -3.49
N ARG A 155 10.87 16.46 -2.79
CA ARG A 155 10.97 16.50 -1.33
C ARG A 155 9.71 15.94 -0.67
N VAL A 156 8.53 16.26 -1.20
CA VAL A 156 7.27 15.74 -0.68
C VAL A 156 7.10 14.24 -0.91
N PHE A 157 7.52 13.72 -2.07
CA PHE A 157 7.60 12.27 -2.27
C PHE A 157 8.59 11.59 -1.30
N GLY A 158 9.66 12.29 -0.88
CA GLY A 158 10.53 11.83 0.20
C GLY A 158 9.79 11.66 1.53
N TYR A 159 8.96 12.63 1.93
CA TYR A 159 8.12 12.52 3.13
C TYR A 159 7.05 11.44 3.00
N PHE A 160 6.44 11.31 1.82
CA PHE A 160 5.47 10.27 1.51
C PHE A 160 6.11 8.88 1.64
N TYR A 161 7.31 8.70 1.10
CA TYR A 161 8.07 7.45 1.19
C TYR A 161 8.47 7.12 2.63
N PHE A 162 8.88 8.13 3.42
CA PHE A 162 9.14 7.95 4.84
C PHE A 162 7.89 7.52 5.61
N ALA A 163 6.74 8.17 5.36
CA ALA A 163 5.46 7.84 5.97
C ALA A 163 5.02 6.41 5.69
N ILE A 164 5.18 5.93 4.45
CA ILE A 164 4.92 4.53 4.06
C ILE A 164 5.72 3.55 4.91
N ASN A 165 7.04 3.75 4.98
CA ASN A 165 7.92 2.82 5.69
C ASN A 165 7.73 2.89 7.21
N LEU A 166 7.49 4.08 7.77
CA LEU A 166 7.19 4.24 9.18
C LEU A 166 5.88 3.52 9.56
N GLY A 167 4.82 3.71 8.76
CA GLY A 167 3.54 3.03 8.96
C GLY A 167 3.68 1.51 8.84
N ALA A 168 4.41 1.02 7.83
CA ALA A 168 4.68 -0.40 7.64
C ALA A 168 5.48 -0.99 8.82
N PHE A 169 6.54 -0.32 9.28
CA PHE A 169 7.36 -0.77 10.40
C PHE A 169 6.57 -0.83 11.70
N ALA A 170 5.85 0.24 12.05
CA ALA A 170 5.08 0.29 13.29
C ALA A 170 3.96 -0.77 13.31
N SER A 171 3.26 -0.95 12.20
CA SER A 171 2.16 -1.91 12.10
C SER A 171 2.63 -3.37 12.14
N THR A 172 3.69 -3.70 11.42
CA THR A 172 4.27 -5.07 11.40
C THR A 172 4.89 -5.48 12.74
N LEU A 173 5.22 -4.52 13.61
CA LEU A 173 5.62 -4.80 14.99
C LEU A 173 4.43 -4.93 15.93
N LEU A 174 3.48 -3.99 15.86
CA LEU A 174 2.39 -3.88 16.84
C LEU A 174 1.24 -4.85 16.59
N THR A 175 0.79 -5.00 15.34
CA THR A 175 -0.41 -5.80 15.03
C THR A 175 -0.25 -7.29 15.39
N PRO A 176 0.91 -7.95 15.17
CA PRO A 176 1.13 -9.31 15.66
C PRO A 176 1.02 -9.44 17.19
N LEU A 177 1.53 -8.46 17.94
CA LEU A 177 1.43 -8.46 19.41
C LEU A 177 -0.03 -8.33 19.87
N LEU A 178 -0.82 -7.53 19.15
CA LEU A 178 -2.25 -7.41 19.45
C LEU A 178 -3.00 -8.70 19.18
N LEU A 179 -2.67 -9.41 18.08
CA LEU A 179 -3.28 -10.70 17.78
C LEU A 179 -2.98 -11.73 18.87
N ASP A 180 -1.73 -11.81 19.32
CA ASP A 180 -1.29 -12.77 20.33
C ASP A 180 -1.90 -12.51 21.72
N GLN A 181 -1.97 -11.24 22.14
CA GLN A 181 -2.40 -10.88 23.50
C GLN A 181 -3.90 -10.58 23.65
N TYR A 182 -4.54 -10.07 22.59
CA TYR A 182 -5.91 -9.54 22.65
C TYR A 182 -6.86 -10.16 21.61
N GLY A 183 -6.35 -11.01 20.71
CA GLY A 183 -7.15 -11.73 19.72
C GLY A 183 -7.50 -10.96 18.45
N PRO A 184 -8.22 -11.62 17.51
CA PRO A 184 -8.44 -11.12 16.15
C PRO A 184 -9.21 -9.80 16.07
N HIS A 185 -10.26 -9.65 16.88
CA HIS A 185 -11.12 -8.46 16.87
C HIS A 185 -10.31 -7.16 17.05
N LEU A 186 -9.40 -7.12 18.03
CA LEU A 186 -8.57 -5.93 18.28
C LEU A 186 -7.46 -5.80 17.23
N ALA A 187 -6.87 -6.93 16.83
CA ALA A 187 -5.77 -6.96 15.86
C ALA A 187 -6.20 -6.48 14.45
N PHE A 188 -7.44 -6.76 14.03
CA PHE A 188 -8.03 -6.20 12.80
C PHE A 188 -8.73 -4.85 13.05
N GLY A 189 -9.28 -4.64 14.24
CA GLY A 189 -9.97 -3.42 14.62
C GLY A 189 -9.07 -2.18 14.68
N LEU A 190 -7.84 -2.29 15.21
CA LEU A 190 -6.90 -1.16 15.26
C LEU A 190 -6.52 -0.66 13.84
N PRO A 191 -6.06 -1.52 12.90
CA PRO A 191 -5.93 -1.15 11.50
C PRO A 191 -7.18 -0.46 10.94
N GLY A 192 -8.36 -1.05 11.16
CA GLY A 192 -9.63 -0.46 10.71
C GLY A 192 -9.91 0.94 11.26
N GLY A 193 -9.66 1.16 12.55
CA GLY A 193 -9.77 2.47 13.19
C GLY A 193 -8.80 3.50 12.61
N LEU A 194 -7.57 3.09 12.31
CA LEU A 194 -6.58 3.96 11.66
C LEU A 194 -6.93 4.24 10.19
N MET A 195 -7.52 3.28 9.46
CA MET A 195 -8.04 3.53 8.11
C MET A 195 -9.22 4.51 8.13
N LEU A 196 -10.10 4.41 9.13
CA LEU A 196 -11.17 5.39 9.33
C LEU A 196 -10.61 6.77 9.64
N LEU A 197 -9.60 6.86 10.51
CA LEU A 197 -8.90 8.10 10.80
C LEU A 197 -8.26 8.68 9.53
N ALA A 198 -7.59 7.85 8.73
CA ALA A 198 -7.00 8.26 7.45
C ALA A 198 -8.06 8.89 6.54
N THR A 199 -9.20 8.22 6.39
CA THR A 199 -10.34 8.68 5.58
C THR A 199 -10.88 10.03 6.08
N VAL A 200 -11.04 10.19 7.41
CA VAL A 200 -11.51 11.44 8.02
C VAL A 200 -10.51 12.57 7.83
N VAL A 201 -9.21 12.31 8.00
CA VAL A 201 -8.13 13.29 7.77
C VAL A 201 -8.10 13.72 6.31
N PHE A 202 -8.21 12.78 5.37
CA PHE A 202 -8.29 13.10 3.94
C PHE A 202 -9.53 13.95 3.64
N TRP A 203 -10.70 13.57 4.15
CA TRP A 203 -11.92 14.36 4.01
C TRP A 203 -11.83 15.77 4.62
N ALA A 204 -11.11 15.94 5.74
CA ALA A 204 -10.90 17.24 6.36
C ALA A 204 -10.11 18.21 5.44
N GLY A 205 -9.19 17.68 4.62
CA GLY A 205 -8.40 18.43 3.65
C GLY A 205 -9.17 18.88 2.39
N ARG A 206 -10.44 18.49 2.21
CA ARG A 206 -11.24 18.74 1.00
C ARG A 206 -11.32 20.18 0.51
N ARG A 207 -11.14 21.18 1.38
CA ARG A 207 -11.17 22.60 0.98
C ARG A 207 -9.78 23.14 0.58
N GLU A 208 -8.73 22.40 0.94
CA GLU A 208 -7.35 22.73 0.63
C GLU A 208 -6.86 22.07 -0.66
N PHE A 209 -7.48 20.95 -1.07
CA PHE A 209 -7.05 20.21 -2.25
C PHE A 209 -7.42 20.89 -3.57
N ILE A 210 -6.57 20.64 -4.55
CA ILE A 210 -6.83 20.85 -5.97
C ILE A 210 -7.54 19.61 -6.52
N HIS A 211 -8.72 19.84 -7.08
CA HIS A 211 -9.64 18.84 -7.63
C HIS A 211 -9.59 18.91 -9.15
N VAL A 212 -8.68 18.12 -9.73
CA VAL A 212 -8.59 18.01 -11.19
C VAL A 212 -9.85 17.32 -11.72
N PRO A 213 -10.56 17.93 -12.68
CA PRO A 213 -11.76 17.32 -13.27
C PRO A 213 -11.40 16.06 -14.06
N PRO A 214 -12.32 15.07 -14.15
CA PRO A 214 -12.08 13.86 -14.92
C PRO A 214 -11.89 14.19 -16.41
N ALA A 215 -10.94 13.50 -17.06
CA ALA A 215 -10.66 13.64 -18.48
C ALA A 215 -11.77 13.02 -19.36
N GLY A 216 -12.58 12.13 -18.81
CA GLY A 216 -13.72 11.53 -19.50
C GLY A 216 -13.31 10.65 -20.68
N ARG A 217 -14.06 10.70 -21.78
CA ARG A 217 -13.86 9.83 -22.96
C ARG A 217 -12.52 10.04 -23.66
N ALA A 218 -11.88 11.20 -23.49
CA ALA A 218 -10.56 11.47 -24.06
C ALA A 218 -9.50 10.49 -23.52
N PHE A 219 -9.58 10.17 -22.21
CA PHE A 219 -8.66 9.21 -21.58
C PHE A 219 -8.79 7.81 -22.20
N THR A 220 -10.02 7.31 -22.34
CA THR A 220 -10.25 5.98 -22.91
C THR A 220 -9.84 5.89 -24.37
N GLN A 221 -10.03 6.96 -25.14
CA GLN A 221 -9.58 7.03 -26.54
C GLN A 221 -8.05 7.02 -26.64
N GLN A 222 -7.35 7.73 -25.75
CA GLN A 222 -5.89 7.73 -25.70
C GLN A 222 -5.34 6.36 -25.27
N LEU A 223 -5.95 5.71 -24.27
CA LEU A 223 -5.53 4.39 -23.79
C LEU A 223 -5.64 3.32 -24.89
N LEU A 224 -6.74 3.34 -25.66
CA LEU A 224 -7.02 2.39 -26.75
C LEU A 224 -6.40 2.80 -28.09
N SER A 225 -5.67 3.92 -28.14
CA SER A 225 -4.95 4.33 -29.33
C SER A 225 -3.80 3.36 -29.66
N ALA A 226 -3.37 3.35 -30.93
CA ALA A 226 -2.23 2.53 -31.35
C ALA A 226 -0.95 2.86 -30.56
N GLU A 227 -0.74 4.14 -30.23
CA GLU A 227 0.38 4.61 -29.42
C GLU A 227 0.30 4.09 -27.98
N GLY A 228 -0.89 4.17 -27.36
CA GLY A 228 -1.16 3.66 -26.02
C GLY A 228 -0.94 2.15 -25.92
N LEU A 229 -1.53 1.39 -26.84
CA LEU A 229 -1.37 -0.07 -26.91
C LEU A 229 0.08 -0.48 -27.18
N SER A 230 0.79 0.25 -28.05
CA SER A 230 2.22 0.03 -28.30
C SER A 230 3.08 0.31 -27.06
N ALA A 231 2.76 1.36 -26.29
CA ALA A 231 3.44 1.65 -25.03
C ALA A 231 3.19 0.54 -23.99
N VAL A 232 1.95 0.09 -23.82
CA VAL A 232 1.60 -1.01 -22.91
C VAL A 232 2.32 -2.30 -23.31
N GLY A 233 2.33 -2.66 -24.60
CA GLY A 233 3.02 -3.86 -25.09
C GLY A 233 4.53 -3.84 -24.84
N ARG A 234 5.18 -2.68 -25.04
CA ARG A 234 6.62 -2.50 -24.74
C ARG A 234 6.91 -2.64 -23.25
N LEU A 235 6.05 -2.09 -22.39
CA LEU A 235 6.18 -2.20 -20.94
C LEU A 235 5.93 -3.64 -20.44
N ALA A 236 4.99 -4.37 -21.04
CA ALA A 236 4.67 -5.74 -20.66
C ALA A 236 5.88 -6.68 -20.75
N MET A 237 6.71 -6.53 -21.77
CA MET A 237 7.95 -7.32 -21.93
C MET A 237 8.94 -7.08 -20.78
N ILE A 238 9.08 -5.83 -20.32
CA ILE A 238 9.94 -5.48 -19.18
C ILE A 238 9.35 -6.05 -17.89
N PHE A 239 8.02 -5.96 -17.72
CA PHE A 239 7.34 -6.43 -16.51
C PHE A 239 7.33 -7.96 -16.37
N ALA A 240 7.46 -8.72 -17.47
CA ALA A 240 7.61 -10.18 -17.39
C ALA A 240 8.83 -10.61 -16.56
N PHE A 241 9.96 -9.89 -16.66
CA PHE A 241 11.15 -10.15 -15.85
C PHE A 241 10.97 -9.72 -14.39
N VAL A 242 10.25 -8.62 -14.16
CA VAL A 242 9.95 -8.10 -12.83
C VAL A 242 8.97 -8.99 -12.07
N ALA A 243 8.12 -9.76 -12.76
CA ALA A 243 7.17 -10.67 -12.15
C ALA A 243 7.86 -11.74 -11.27
N MET A 244 9.02 -12.25 -11.69
CA MET A 244 9.78 -13.23 -10.89
C MET A 244 10.25 -12.64 -9.56
N PHE A 245 10.70 -11.39 -9.56
CA PHE A 245 11.07 -10.69 -8.32
C PHE A 245 9.89 -10.61 -7.35
N TRP A 246 8.71 -10.21 -7.83
CA TRP A 246 7.53 -10.12 -6.96
C TRP A 246 7.07 -11.50 -6.48
N ALA A 247 7.19 -12.54 -7.31
CA ALA A 247 6.86 -13.91 -6.92
C ALA A 247 7.73 -14.42 -5.75
N LEU A 248 8.98 -13.97 -5.65
CA LEU A 248 9.87 -14.26 -4.52
C LEU A 248 9.62 -13.29 -3.35
N PHE A 249 9.55 -12.00 -3.63
CA PHE A 249 9.42 -10.96 -2.61
C PHE A 249 8.12 -11.09 -1.80
N ASP A 250 6.99 -11.39 -2.44
CA ASP A 250 5.72 -11.53 -1.74
C ASP A 250 5.63 -12.79 -0.85
N GLN A 251 6.58 -13.73 -0.97
CA GLN A 251 6.68 -14.87 -0.04
C GLN A 251 7.10 -14.46 1.37
N THR A 252 7.69 -13.26 1.53
CA THR A 252 8.11 -12.73 2.83
C THR A 252 6.96 -12.60 3.82
N GLY A 253 5.74 -12.30 3.36
CA GLY A 253 4.56 -12.21 4.20
C GLY A 253 3.73 -13.49 4.30
N SER A 254 4.20 -14.60 3.71
CA SER A 254 3.51 -15.88 3.76
C SER A 254 4.43 -17.05 4.09
N ALA A 255 5.15 -17.61 3.10
CA ALA A 255 6.02 -18.76 3.31
C ALA A 255 7.10 -18.51 4.37
N TRP A 256 7.69 -17.31 4.42
CA TRP A 256 8.71 -16.98 5.41
C TRP A 256 8.14 -16.85 6.82
N VAL A 257 6.89 -16.38 6.95
CA VAL A 257 6.20 -16.31 8.25
C VAL A 257 5.99 -17.71 8.80
N LEU A 258 5.49 -18.63 7.96
CA LEU A 258 5.29 -20.04 8.34
C LEU A 258 6.62 -20.73 8.66
N GLN A 259 7.68 -20.44 7.90
CA GLN A 259 9.02 -20.97 8.19
C GLN A 259 9.54 -20.45 9.53
N ALA A 260 9.34 -19.17 9.84
CA ALA A 260 9.77 -18.59 11.11
C ALA A 260 9.11 -19.25 12.33
N GLU A 261 7.89 -19.80 12.19
CA GLU A 261 7.23 -20.58 13.25
C GLU A 261 8.05 -21.82 13.66
N GLN A 262 8.82 -22.37 12.73
CA GLN A 262 9.61 -23.59 12.91
C GLN A 262 11.07 -23.32 13.30
N MET A 263 11.44 -22.04 13.48
CA MET A 263 12.80 -21.61 13.78
C MET A 263 12.95 -21.14 15.22
N ASN A 264 14.19 -21.06 15.70
CA ASN A 264 14.48 -20.38 16.95
C ASN A 264 14.28 -18.86 16.76
N ARG A 265 13.25 -18.32 17.44
CA ARG A 265 12.87 -16.90 17.40
C ARG A 265 13.39 -16.10 18.59
N ASN A 266 14.24 -16.70 19.43
CA ASN A 266 14.88 -15.98 20.53
C ASN A 266 16.04 -15.13 19.98
N PHE A 267 15.85 -13.81 19.98
CA PHE A 267 16.86 -12.85 19.57
C PHE A 267 16.96 -11.74 20.61
N MET A 268 18.18 -11.49 21.09
CA MET A 268 18.47 -10.53 22.17
C MET A 268 17.71 -10.80 23.48
N GLY A 269 17.40 -12.07 23.77
CA GLY A 269 16.68 -12.47 24.99
C GLY A 269 15.18 -12.26 24.94
N LEU A 270 14.63 -11.86 23.79
CA LEU A 270 13.20 -11.74 23.53
C LEU A 270 12.78 -12.81 22.51
N GLU A 271 11.65 -13.47 22.76
CA GLU A 271 11.03 -14.35 21.77
C GLU A 271 10.16 -13.52 20.83
N TRP A 272 10.57 -13.44 19.57
CA TRP A 272 9.86 -12.67 18.55
C TRP A 272 8.70 -13.46 17.96
N LEU A 273 7.63 -12.76 17.59
CA LEU A 273 6.52 -13.37 16.86
C LEU A 273 6.92 -13.65 15.40
N PRO A 274 6.42 -14.72 14.78
CA PRO A 274 6.81 -15.11 13.41
C PRO A 274 6.52 -14.00 12.39
N SER A 275 5.39 -13.31 12.52
CA SER A 275 5.01 -12.20 11.62
C SER A 275 5.90 -10.95 11.77
N GLN A 276 6.59 -10.77 12.90
CA GLN A 276 7.41 -9.57 13.13
C GLN A 276 8.69 -9.53 12.29
N ILE A 277 9.08 -10.65 11.65
CA ILE A 277 10.17 -10.66 10.67
C ILE A 277 9.92 -9.66 9.53
N GLN A 278 8.66 -9.38 9.22
CA GLN A 278 8.27 -8.45 8.16
C GLN A 278 8.68 -7.00 8.46
N ALA A 279 8.85 -6.65 9.74
CA ALA A 279 9.33 -5.33 10.16
C ALA A 279 10.76 -5.04 9.70
N MET A 280 11.55 -6.08 9.39
CA MET A 280 12.91 -5.91 8.87
C MET A 280 12.94 -5.19 7.53
N ASN A 281 11.97 -5.40 6.66
CA ASN A 281 11.97 -4.77 5.34
C ASN A 281 11.91 -3.22 5.41
N PRO A 282 10.89 -2.60 6.03
CA PRO A 282 10.79 -1.14 6.07
C PRO A 282 11.93 -0.50 6.85
N ILE A 283 12.44 -1.12 7.93
CA ILE A 283 13.58 -0.54 8.67
C ILE A 283 14.88 -0.62 7.87
N LEU A 284 15.12 -1.73 7.17
CA LEU A 284 16.27 -1.84 6.27
C LEU A 284 16.17 -0.84 5.13
N ILE A 285 14.99 -0.58 4.58
CA ILE A 285 14.81 0.47 3.57
C ILE A 285 15.22 1.84 4.13
N LEU A 286 14.74 2.20 5.32
CA LEU A 286 15.04 3.48 5.97
C LEU A 286 16.53 3.65 6.32
N ILE A 287 17.24 2.56 6.62
CA ILE A 287 18.67 2.55 6.94
C ILE A 287 19.53 2.50 5.67
N LEU A 288 19.23 1.58 4.75
CA LEU A 288 20.05 1.31 3.57
C LEU A 288 19.95 2.42 2.53
N ILE A 289 18.81 3.08 2.33
CA ILE A 289 18.72 4.15 1.33
C ILE A 289 19.71 5.29 1.60
N PRO A 290 19.76 5.87 2.81
CA PRO A 290 20.78 6.88 3.14
C PRO A 290 22.21 6.37 3.02
N ILE A 291 22.48 5.13 3.44
CA ILE A 291 23.82 4.52 3.35
C ILE A 291 24.23 4.36 1.88
N PHE A 292 23.34 3.86 1.03
CA PHE A 292 23.63 3.64 -0.37
C PHE A 292 23.81 4.94 -1.13
N ASN A 293 22.96 5.94 -0.89
CA ASN A 293 23.06 7.23 -1.56
C ASN A 293 24.24 8.07 -1.05
N GLY A 294 24.54 8.02 0.25
CA GLY A 294 25.58 8.82 0.88
C GLY A 294 26.99 8.21 0.78
N PHE A 295 27.11 6.88 0.79
CA PHE A 295 28.41 6.21 0.88
C PHE A 295 28.63 5.20 -0.25
N VAL A 296 27.73 4.24 -0.45
CA VAL A 296 27.97 3.11 -1.38
C VAL A 296 28.03 3.56 -2.83
N TYR A 297 27.02 4.26 -3.33
CA TYR A 297 27.00 4.71 -4.73
C TYR A 297 28.11 5.72 -5.05
N PRO A 298 28.43 6.71 -4.20
CA PRO A 298 29.60 7.55 -4.41
C PRO A 298 30.93 6.77 -4.44
N LEU A 299 31.07 5.72 -3.63
CA LEU A 299 32.26 4.86 -3.64
C LEU A 299 32.34 4.01 -4.92
N VAL A 300 31.24 3.37 -5.30
CA VAL A 300 31.15 2.56 -6.53
C VAL A 300 31.35 3.42 -7.77
N ALA A 301 30.85 4.66 -7.76
CA ALA A 301 31.02 5.61 -8.86
C ALA A 301 32.49 5.94 -9.16
N ARG A 302 33.42 5.68 -8.22
CA ARG A 302 34.87 5.79 -8.47
C ARG A 302 35.39 4.73 -9.46
N TRP A 303 34.69 3.59 -9.58
CA TRP A 303 35.10 2.44 -10.39
C TRP A 303 34.14 2.20 -11.57
N ALA A 304 32.83 2.36 -11.35
CA ALA A 304 31.80 2.16 -12.36
C ALA A 304 30.59 3.05 -12.12
N ALA A 305 30.09 3.72 -13.16
CA ALA A 305 28.89 4.52 -13.06
C ALA A 305 27.67 3.65 -12.64
N PRO A 306 26.98 3.99 -11.54
CA PRO A 306 25.84 3.23 -11.04
C PRO A 306 24.57 3.63 -11.81
N THR A 307 24.48 3.23 -13.07
CA THR A 307 23.30 3.50 -13.91
C THR A 307 22.05 2.76 -13.37
N PRO A 308 20.83 3.25 -13.63
CA PRO A 308 19.61 2.58 -13.16
C PRO A 308 19.53 1.11 -13.57
N LEU A 309 19.90 0.78 -14.81
CA LEU A 309 19.88 -0.59 -15.32
C LEU A 309 20.88 -1.49 -14.58
N ARG A 310 22.08 -0.98 -14.25
CA ARG A 310 23.08 -1.72 -13.46
C ARG A 310 22.60 -1.95 -12.03
N LYS A 311 21.97 -0.95 -11.40
CA LYS A 311 21.38 -1.10 -10.06
C LYS A 311 20.31 -2.20 -10.05
N ILE A 312 19.44 -2.21 -11.06
CA ILE A 312 18.41 -3.24 -11.23
C ILE A 312 19.04 -4.62 -11.42
N ALA A 313 19.99 -4.76 -12.34
CA ALA A 313 20.66 -6.03 -12.63
C ALA A 313 21.43 -6.58 -11.42
N CYS A 314 22.17 -5.74 -10.70
CA CYS A 314 22.84 -6.15 -9.46
C CYS A 314 21.82 -6.53 -8.38
N GLY A 315 20.70 -5.82 -8.27
CA GLY A 315 19.60 -6.18 -7.37
C GLY A 315 19.11 -7.60 -7.63
N PHE A 316 18.74 -7.91 -8.88
CA PHE A 316 18.31 -9.25 -9.30
C PHE A 316 19.34 -10.35 -9.10
N PHE A 317 20.64 -10.03 -9.09
CA PHE A 317 21.67 -11.03 -8.82
C PHE A 317 21.82 -11.35 -7.33
N ILE A 318 21.53 -10.39 -6.45
CA ILE A 318 21.69 -10.53 -5.00
C ILE A 318 20.45 -11.14 -4.34
N THR A 319 19.25 -10.87 -4.87
CA THR A 319 17.96 -11.44 -4.42
C THR A 319 17.62 -12.74 -5.13
#